data_AF-A0A0D2VLN3-F1
#
_entry.id   AF-A0A0D2VLN3-F1
#
_cell.length_a   1.000
_cell.length_b   1.000
_cell.length_c   1.000
_cell.angle_alpha   90.00
_cell.angle_beta   90.00
_cell.angle_gamma   90.00
#
_symmetry.space_group_name_H-M   'P 1'
#
loop_
_entity.id
_entity.type
_entity.pdbx_description
1 polymer ?
#
loop_
_entity_poly.entity_id
_entity_poly.type
_entity_poly.pdbx_seq_one_letter_code
_entity_poly.pdbx_strand_id
1 'polypeptide(L)'
;DQRAKSAQKGRQSLRGFDSGALKSDFGWPQFTSKYMSTDEIEGILRMQLVATHSNDPYVDDYYHQACLARKSAGAKLRHHFCPTHLRDLPPRARANTEPHAFLQVDALGRLPFSSIRRPRPLLEVDPPNSSAVTNNDQKASDIPLEEEPMLAARVTIEDGLCLLLDVDDIDRFLQFNQLQDGGAQMRQRRQVLLEGLGALLQLVDPLGKSGNTDELAQKDDLVFLRIVSLPKGRKLLARFLQLLPPGGELMRIVCMSIFRYLRFLFGGLPSDPGEDEITINLARVVSSCVHRMDLRALGVCLASVVCSSEQPASSPW
;
A
#
# COMPACT_ATOMS: atom_id res chain seq x y z
N ASP A 1 4.82 0.50 -80.82
CA ASP A 1 4.46 -0.82 -80.26
C ASP A 1 4.94 -0.92 -78.81
N GLN A 2 4.24 -1.54 -77.84
CA GLN A 2 3.02 -2.35 -77.90
C GLN A 2 1.93 -1.93 -76.85
N ARG A 3 0.68 -2.32 -77.16
CA ARG A 3 -0.56 -2.27 -76.35
C ARG A 3 -1.05 -3.72 -76.12
N ALA A 4 -1.79 -4.12 -75.08
CA ALA A 4 -2.31 -3.46 -73.86
C ALA A 4 -2.40 -4.54 -72.73
N LYS A 5 -3.26 -4.56 -71.69
CA LYS A 5 -4.72 -4.32 -71.58
C LYS A 5 -5.16 -4.03 -70.12
N SER A 6 -6.34 -3.44 -70.00
CA SER A 6 -7.07 -3.10 -68.77
C SER A 6 -8.06 -4.17 -68.30
N ALA A 7 -8.51 -4.08 -67.04
CA ALA A 7 -9.88 -4.46 -66.65
C ALA A 7 -10.49 -3.43 -65.68
N GLN A 8 -11.70 -2.96 -65.98
CA GLN A 8 -12.58 -2.20 -65.08
C GLN A 8 -13.25 -3.19 -64.09
N LYS A 9 -13.99 -2.82 -63.03
CA LYS A 9 -15.13 -1.87 -62.97
C LYS A 9 -15.64 -1.81 -61.52
N GLY A 10 -16.07 -0.65 -61.02
CA GLY A 10 -16.59 -0.56 -59.64
C GLY A 10 -16.99 0.84 -59.15
N ARG A 11 -17.70 1.65 -59.96
CA ARG A 11 -18.29 2.92 -59.47
C ARG A 11 -19.51 2.64 -58.59
N GLN A 12 -19.57 3.26 -57.41
CA GLN A 12 -20.82 3.85 -56.90
C GLN A 12 -20.55 5.32 -56.52
N SER A 13 -21.62 6.12 -56.42
CA SER A 13 -21.60 7.55 -56.71
C SER A 13 -22.30 8.36 -55.61
N LEU A 14 -21.80 9.59 -55.41
CA LEU A 14 -22.45 10.75 -54.77
C LEU A 14 -23.55 10.49 -53.72
N ARG A 15 -23.31 10.98 -52.50
CA ARG A 15 -24.11 12.08 -51.95
C ARG A 15 -23.18 13.09 -51.27
N GLY A 16 -23.19 14.33 -51.77
CA GLY A 16 -22.55 15.44 -51.08
C GLY A 16 -23.46 15.99 -49.98
N PHE A 17 -22.84 16.64 -49.00
CA PHE A 17 -23.50 17.59 -48.11
C PHE A 17 -22.55 18.77 -47.91
N ASP A 18 -22.56 19.69 -48.88
CA ASP A 18 -22.05 21.04 -48.66
C ASP A 18 -23.05 21.79 -47.80
N SER A 19 -22.65 22.18 -46.59
CA SER A 19 -23.30 23.24 -45.82
C SER A 19 -22.36 23.76 -44.73
N GLY A 20 -21.73 24.90 -45.02
CA GLY A 20 -21.33 25.88 -44.02
C GLY A 20 -20.42 25.39 -42.89
N ALA A 21 -19.15 25.15 -43.21
CA ALA A 21 -18.08 25.16 -42.21
C ALA A 21 -17.86 26.59 -41.67
N LEU A 22 -18.79 27.06 -40.83
CA LEU A 22 -18.57 28.22 -39.97
C LEU A 22 -17.45 27.88 -39.01
N LYS A 23 -16.33 28.60 -39.13
CA LYS A 23 -15.23 28.57 -38.16
C LYS A 23 -15.79 28.84 -36.77
N SER A 24 -15.66 27.87 -35.87
CA SER A 24 -15.60 28.12 -34.44
C SER A 24 -14.12 28.11 -34.05
N ASP A 25 -13.60 29.24 -33.56
CA ASP A 25 -12.16 29.45 -33.34
C ASP A 25 -11.59 28.73 -32.09
N PHE A 26 -12.23 27.64 -31.66
CA PHE A 26 -11.74 26.75 -30.62
C PHE A 26 -11.81 25.30 -31.11
N GLY A 27 -10.66 24.61 -31.10
CA GLY A 27 -10.46 23.29 -31.73
C GLY A 27 -11.13 22.09 -31.04
N TRP A 28 -12.36 22.26 -30.54
CA TRP A 28 -13.17 21.19 -29.97
C TRP A 28 -14.08 20.58 -31.05
N PRO A 29 -14.28 19.24 -31.05
CA PRO A 29 -15.18 18.60 -32.00
C PRO A 29 -16.64 18.97 -31.71
N GLN A 30 -17.37 19.43 -32.73
CA GLN A 30 -18.78 19.79 -32.60
C GLN A 30 -19.65 18.52 -32.63
N PHE A 31 -20.22 18.16 -31.47
CA PHE A 31 -21.02 16.94 -31.32
C PHE A 31 -22.45 17.12 -31.81
N THR A 32 -22.88 16.32 -32.79
CA THR A 32 -24.26 16.29 -33.29
C THR A 32 -25.05 15.13 -32.68
N SER A 33 -26.17 15.41 -32.00
CA SER A 33 -27.10 14.38 -31.49
C SER A 33 -28.52 14.62 -32.02
N LYS A 34 -29.33 13.56 -32.06
CA LYS A 34 -30.74 13.60 -32.48
C LYS A 34 -31.69 14.12 -31.37
N TYR A 35 -31.29 13.96 -30.11
CA TYR A 35 -32.16 14.19 -28.94
C TYR A 35 -31.60 15.22 -27.95
N MET A 36 -30.48 15.86 -28.30
CA MET A 36 -29.77 16.80 -27.44
C MET A 36 -29.04 17.81 -28.31
N SER A 37 -29.09 19.09 -27.94
CA SER A 37 -28.38 20.17 -28.61
C SER A 37 -26.87 20.09 -28.39
N THR A 38 -26.09 20.77 -29.23
CA THR A 38 -24.64 20.95 -29.06
C THR A 38 -24.31 21.50 -27.66
N ASP A 39 -25.11 22.45 -27.21
CA ASP A 39 -24.86 23.25 -26.02
C ASP A 39 -25.17 22.44 -24.74
N GLU A 40 -26.18 21.56 -24.80
CA GLU A 40 -26.45 20.58 -23.74
C GLU A 40 -25.36 19.50 -23.65
N ILE A 41 -24.87 18.99 -24.79
CA ILE A 41 -23.76 18.03 -24.82
C ILE A 41 -22.49 18.70 -24.25
N GLU A 42 -22.17 19.92 -24.69
CA GLU A 42 -21.03 20.67 -24.20
C GLU A 42 -21.18 21.02 -22.71
N GLY A 43 -22.39 21.38 -22.26
CA GLY A 43 -22.71 21.59 -20.86
C GLY A 43 -22.48 20.35 -20.00
N ILE A 44 -22.93 19.18 -20.44
CA ILE A 44 -22.67 17.90 -19.76
C ILE A 44 -21.19 17.57 -19.78
N LEU A 45 -20.50 17.75 -20.90
CA LEU A 45 -19.07 17.49 -21.02
C LEU A 45 -18.28 18.40 -20.07
N ARG A 46 -18.63 19.69 -19.98
CA ARG A 46 -18.04 20.66 -19.04
C ARG A 46 -18.32 20.27 -17.58
N MET A 47 -19.55 19.85 -17.24
CA MET A 47 -19.87 19.38 -15.88
C MET A 47 -19.07 18.12 -15.52
N GLN A 48 -18.98 17.14 -16.42
CA GLN A 48 -18.18 15.93 -16.22
C GLN A 48 -16.69 16.23 -16.14
N LEU A 49 -16.18 17.17 -16.96
CA LEU A 49 -14.79 17.59 -16.96
C LEU A 49 -14.44 18.30 -15.65
N VAL A 50 -15.27 19.22 -15.16
CA VAL A 50 -15.10 19.87 -13.86
C VAL A 50 -15.17 18.85 -12.71
N ALA A 51 -16.06 17.86 -12.79
CA ALA A 51 -16.18 16.78 -11.80
C ALA A 51 -15.03 15.76 -11.82
N THR A 52 -14.24 15.71 -12.89
CA THR A 52 -13.10 14.79 -13.07
C THR A 52 -11.75 15.50 -13.16
N HIS A 53 -11.74 16.84 -13.12
CA HIS A 53 -10.54 17.66 -13.03
C HIS A 53 -9.97 17.59 -11.61
N SER A 54 -9.09 16.62 -11.40
CA SER A 54 -8.16 16.66 -10.28
C SER A 54 -7.00 17.61 -10.60
N ASN A 55 -6.41 18.18 -9.54
CA ASN A 55 -5.27 19.09 -9.66
C ASN A 55 -3.92 18.37 -9.51
N ASP A 56 -3.91 17.04 -9.30
CA ASP A 56 -2.69 16.27 -9.10
C ASP A 56 -2.66 14.98 -9.95
N PRO A 57 -2.12 15.05 -11.19
CA PRO A 57 -2.00 13.90 -12.07
C PRO A 57 -1.21 12.72 -11.49
N TYR A 58 -0.48 12.92 -10.38
CA TYR A 58 0.21 11.85 -9.66
C TYR A 58 -0.77 10.88 -8.97
N VAL A 59 -1.90 11.39 -8.48
CA VAL A 59 -2.89 10.61 -7.71
C VAL A 59 -3.88 9.91 -8.65
N ASP A 60 -4.32 10.58 -9.71
CA ASP A 60 -5.53 10.16 -10.44
C ASP A 60 -5.26 9.42 -11.76
N ASP A 61 -4.10 9.62 -12.43
CA ASP A 61 -3.76 8.94 -13.69
C ASP A 61 -2.66 7.89 -13.53
N TYR A 62 -3.01 6.77 -12.89
CA TYR A 62 -2.10 5.63 -12.70
C TYR A 62 -1.45 5.14 -14.00
N TYR A 63 -2.17 5.13 -15.12
CA TYR A 63 -1.64 4.62 -16.40
C TYR A 63 -0.61 5.56 -17.01
N HIS A 64 -0.85 6.87 -16.95
CA HIS A 64 0.14 7.87 -17.35
C HIS A 64 1.37 7.81 -16.45
N GLN A 65 1.19 7.76 -15.13
CA GLN A 65 2.28 7.66 -14.17
C GLN A 65 3.13 6.40 -14.36
N ALA A 66 2.51 5.23 -14.57
CA ALA A 66 3.22 3.99 -14.90
C ALA A 66 4.00 4.09 -16.24
N CYS A 67 3.45 4.79 -17.23
CA CYS A 67 4.15 5.07 -18.49
C CYS A 67 5.32 6.04 -18.30
N LEU A 68 5.20 7.06 -17.44
CA LEU A 68 6.29 7.96 -17.08
C LEU A 68 7.40 7.20 -16.35
N ALA A 69 7.06 6.40 -15.33
CA ALA A 69 8.01 5.60 -14.55
C ALA A 69 8.88 4.69 -15.44
N ARG A 70 8.25 4.02 -16.42
CA ARG A 70 8.97 3.20 -17.42
C ARG A 70 9.86 4.00 -18.36
N LYS A 71 9.52 5.26 -18.66
CA LYS A 71 10.30 6.15 -19.54
C LYS A 71 11.41 6.90 -18.80
N SER A 72 11.25 7.17 -17.50
CA SER A 72 12.24 7.87 -16.68
C SER A 72 13.48 7.04 -16.35
N ALA A 73 13.45 5.73 -16.58
CA ALA A 73 14.61 4.84 -16.44
C ALA A 73 15.64 5.09 -17.56
N GLY A 74 16.45 6.14 -17.40
CA GLY A 74 17.60 6.46 -18.26
C GLY A 74 17.40 7.61 -19.25
N ALA A 75 16.19 8.15 -19.41
CA ALA A 75 15.92 9.32 -20.26
C ALA A 75 15.71 10.61 -19.45
N LYS A 76 16.26 11.72 -19.94
CA LYS A 76 15.98 13.07 -19.44
C LYS A 76 14.59 13.54 -19.89
N LEU A 77 13.55 12.97 -19.29
CA LEU A 77 12.18 13.44 -19.50
C LEU A 77 11.94 14.78 -18.81
N ARG A 78 11.01 15.59 -19.35
CA ARG A 78 10.58 16.87 -18.74
C ARG A 78 9.73 16.66 -17.48
N HIS A 79 9.07 15.50 -17.37
CA HIS A 79 8.21 15.12 -16.25
C HIS A 79 8.57 13.70 -15.82
N HIS A 80 8.88 13.53 -14.54
CA HIS A 80 9.24 12.25 -13.93
C HIS A 80 8.07 11.69 -13.12
N PHE A 81 8.11 10.39 -12.81
CA PHE A 81 7.19 9.80 -11.83
C PHE A 81 7.56 10.28 -10.42
N CYS A 82 6.93 11.37 -10.00
CA CYS A 82 7.22 12.11 -8.77
C CYS A 82 5.95 12.84 -8.31
N PRO A 83 5.64 12.87 -7.00
CA PRO A 83 4.55 13.70 -6.49
C PRO A 83 4.81 15.19 -6.73
N THR A 84 3.75 15.94 -7.04
CA THR A 84 3.79 17.41 -7.20
C THR A 84 3.96 18.10 -5.85
N HIS A 85 3.23 17.61 -4.84
CA HIS A 85 3.30 18.03 -3.45
C HIS A 85 3.23 16.79 -2.55
N LEU A 86 3.98 16.79 -1.44
CA LEU A 86 3.89 15.71 -0.47
C LEU A 86 2.64 15.88 0.40
N ARG A 87 1.99 14.77 0.76
CA ARG A 87 0.79 14.76 1.61
C ARG A 87 1.16 15.13 3.04
N ASP A 88 0.66 16.25 3.56
CA ASP A 88 1.02 16.70 4.93
C ASP A 88 0.21 16.06 6.07
N LEU A 89 -0.89 15.38 5.77
CA LEU A 89 -1.76 14.74 6.77
C LEU A 89 -1.59 13.23 6.80
N PRO A 90 -1.44 12.60 7.99
CA PRO A 90 -1.47 11.15 8.09
C PRO A 90 -2.84 10.61 7.64
N PRO A 91 -2.91 9.43 6.98
CA PRO A 91 -4.16 8.85 6.45
C PRO A 91 -5.30 8.74 7.48
N ARG A 92 -4.95 8.67 8.77
CA ARG A 92 -5.84 8.56 9.93
C ARG A 92 -6.89 9.68 10.03
N ALA A 93 -6.64 10.86 9.44
CA ALA A 93 -7.48 12.04 9.62
C ALA A 93 -8.87 11.99 8.95
N ARG A 94 -9.03 11.24 7.84
CA ARG A 94 -10.29 11.29 7.03
C ARG A 94 -11.32 10.20 7.38
N ALA A 95 -10.98 9.23 8.23
CA ALA A 95 -11.80 8.03 8.38
C ALA A 95 -12.85 8.09 9.51
N ASN A 96 -12.80 9.05 10.43
CA ASN A 96 -13.39 8.86 11.77
C ASN A 96 -14.88 9.22 11.94
N THR A 97 -15.54 9.88 10.99
CA THR A 97 -16.87 10.50 11.24
C THR A 97 -18.10 9.77 10.66
N GLU A 98 -17.95 8.73 9.82
CA GLU A 98 -19.10 8.07 9.18
C GLU A 98 -19.15 6.55 9.45
N PRO A 99 -20.28 5.97 9.87
CA PRO A 99 -20.35 4.58 10.37
C PRO A 99 -20.07 3.52 9.29
N HIS A 100 -20.25 3.85 8.02
CA HIS A 100 -19.84 3.03 6.89
C HIS A 100 -18.95 3.86 5.96
N ALA A 101 -17.90 3.24 5.42
CA ALA A 101 -16.96 3.91 4.52
C ALA A 101 -17.61 4.13 3.13
N PHE A 102 -18.47 5.14 3.02
CA PHE A 102 -18.87 5.66 1.72
C PHE A 102 -17.81 6.63 1.23
N LEU A 103 -17.28 6.42 0.02
CA LEU A 103 -16.55 7.46 -0.67
C LEU A 103 -17.61 8.40 -1.28
N GLN A 104 -17.77 9.59 -0.69
CA GLN A 104 -18.51 10.66 -1.33
C GLN A 104 -17.68 11.18 -2.50
N VAL A 105 -18.21 11.00 -3.71
CA VAL A 105 -17.64 11.57 -4.93
C VAL A 105 -18.57 12.68 -5.38
N ASP A 106 -18.04 13.90 -5.49
CA ASP A 106 -18.83 15.14 -5.56
C ASP A 106 -19.91 15.16 -6.66
N ALA A 107 -19.73 14.40 -7.75
CA ALA A 107 -20.71 14.25 -8.82
C ALA A 107 -21.31 12.84 -9.01
N LEU A 108 -20.82 11.81 -8.30
CA LEU A 108 -21.28 10.41 -8.47
C LEU A 108 -21.98 9.84 -7.23
N GLY A 109 -22.15 10.64 -6.17
CA GLY A 109 -22.88 10.26 -4.96
C GLY A 109 -22.03 9.45 -3.98
N ARG A 110 -22.64 8.48 -3.30
CA ARG A 110 -22.03 7.70 -2.22
C ARG A 110 -21.65 6.31 -2.73
N LEU A 111 -20.36 6.06 -2.95
CA LEU A 111 -19.84 4.75 -3.35
C LEU A 111 -19.50 3.90 -2.11
N PRO A 112 -20.14 2.73 -1.90
CA PRO A 112 -19.90 1.89 -0.72
C PRO A 112 -18.54 1.18 -0.80
N PHE A 113 -17.54 1.66 -0.07
CA PHE A 113 -16.20 1.05 0.00
C PHE A 113 -16.11 -0.02 1.11
N SER A 114 -15.19 -0.98 0.95
CA SER A 114 -14.83 -1.95 1.99
C SER A 114 -13.57 -1.47 2.71
N SER A 115 -13.64 -1.29 4.04
CA SER A 115 -12.51 -0.84 4.85
C SER A 115 -12.10 -1.92 5.83
N ILE A 116 -10.81 -2.24 5.90
CA ILE A 116 -10.29 -3.19 6.89
C ILE A 116 -10.43 -2.67 8.33
N ARG A 117 -10.61 -1.35 8.52
CA ARG A 117 -10.87 -0.72 9.82
C ARG A 117 -12.34 -0.74 10.23
N ARG A 118 -13.25 -1.06 9.30
CA ARG A 118 -14.70 -1.19 9.51
C ARG A 118 -15.22 -2.36 8.66
N PRO A 119 -14.89 -3.61 9.04
CA PRO A 119 -15.54 -4.78 8.46
C PRO A 119 -17.06 -4.63 8.58
N ARG A 120 -17.80 -5.06 7.55
CA ARG A 120 -19.26 -5.02 7.59
C ARG A 120 -19.77 -6.26 8.36
N PRO A 121 -20.73 -6.11 9.29
CA PRO A 121 -21.48 -7.25 9.81
C PRO A 121 -22.09 -8.01 8.64
N LEU A 122 -21.83 -9.32 8.55
CA LEU A 122 -22.35 -10.16 7.46
C LEU A 122 -23.75 -10.69 7.77
N LEU A 123 -24.04 -10.92 9.05
CA LEU A 123 -25.32 -11.39 9.55
C LEU A 123 -25.43 -10.99 11.03
N GLU A 124 -26.46 -10.22 11.37
CA GLU A 124 -26.92 -10.10 12.75
C GLU A 124 -27.78 -11.34 13.03
N VAL A 125 -27.23 -12.29 13.78
CA VAL A 125 -27.98 -13.43 14.30
C VAL A 125 -28.56 -12.99 15.63
N ASP A 126 -29.88 -12.82 15.71
CA ASP A 126 -30.56 -12.64 16.99
C ASP A 126 -30.13 -13.78 17.94
N PRO A 127 -29.58 -13.48 19.13
CA PRO A 127 -29.21 -14.52 20.06
C PRO A 127 -30.46 -15.35 20.39
N PRO A 128 -30.40 -16.69 20.33
CA PRO A 128 -31.57 -17.52 20.52
C PRO A 128 -32.18 -17.22 21.89
N ASN A 129 -33.42 -16.71 21.90
CA ASN A 129 -34.13 -16.25 23.09
C ASN A 129 -33.94 -17.23 24.24
N SER A 130 -33.39 -16.76 25.37
CA SER A 130 -32.89 -17.62 26.45
C SER A 130 -34.02 -18.25 27.26
N SER A 131 -34.64 -19.29 26.71
CA SER A 131 -35.55 -20.16 27.45
C SER A 131 -34.76 -21.15 28.32
N ALA A 132 -34.49 -20.71 29.55
CA ALA A 132 -34.32 -21.53 30.74
C ALA A 132 -33.19 -22.61 30.80
N VAL A 133 -32.22 -22.29 31.67
CA VAL A 133 -31.73 -23.17 32.77
C VAL A 133 -30.56 -24.14 32.49
N THR A 134 -29.57 -23.98 33.39
CA THR A 134 -28.46 -24.87 33.80
C THR A 134 -27.17 -25.01 32.98
N ASN A 135 -26.09 -24.67 33.71
CA ASN A 135 -24.76 -25.28 33.76
C ASN A 135 -23.66 -24.74 32.84
N ASN A 136 -22.71 -24.06 33.51
CA ASN A 136 -21.27 -24.04 33.29
C ASN A 136 -20.77 -24.72 32.02
N ASP A 137 -20.51 -23.94 30.98
CA ASP A 137 -19.12 -23.77 30.53
C ASP A 137 -18.96 -22.47 29.74
N GLN A 138 -17.75 -21.91 29.81
CA GLN A 138 -17.24 -20.79 29.02
C GLN A 138 -18.26 -19.74 28.51
N LYS A 139 -18.29 -18.58 29.19
CA LYS A 139 -18.62 -17.32 28.52
C LYS A 139 -17.68 -17.16 27.32
N ALA A 140 -18.18 -17.47 26.12
CA ALA A 140 -17.77 -16.75 24.92
C ALA A 140 -18.15 -15.30 25.19
N SER A 141 -17.17 -14.52 25.65
CA SER A 141 -17.35 -13.08 25.75
C SER A 141 -17.44 -12.56 24.33
N ASP A 142 -18.47 -11.78 24.04
CA ASP A 142 -18.58 -11.00 22.82
C ASP A 142 -17.47 -9.94 22.82
N ILE A 143 -16.25 -10.35 22.50
CA ILE A 143 -15.13 -9.45 22.26
C ILE A 143 -15.52 -8.62 21.04
N PRO A 144 -15.63 -7.27 21.15
CA PRO A 144 -15.93 -6.43 20.01
C PRO A 144 -14.96 -6.71 18.87
N LEU A 145 -15.44 -6.68 17.63
CA LEU A 145 -14.62 -6.97 16.46
C LEU A 145 -13.40 -6.02 16.38
N GLU A 146 -13.56 -4.79 16.88
CA GLU A 146 -12.51 -3.78 17.07
C GLU A 146 -11.37 -4.20 18.03
N GLU A 147 -11.64 -5.09 18.98
CA GLU A 147 -10.69 -5.62 19.96
C GLU A 147 -9.99 -6.92 19.49
N GLU A 148 -10.37 -7.46 18.32
CA GLU A 148 -9.73 -8.67 17.79
C GLU A 148 -8.23 -8.45 17.49
N PRO A 149 -7.33 -9.27 18.05
CA PRO A 149 -5.89 -9.07 17.88
C PRO A 149 -5.41 -9.30 16.44
N MET A 150 -6.14 -10.11 15.66
CA MET A 150 -5.84 -10.33 14.23
C MET A 150 -6.40 -9.21 13.35
N LEU A 151 -7.50 -8.54 13.75
CA LEU A 151 -7.94 -7.32 13.08
C LEU A 151 -6.95 -6.20 13.33
N ALA A 152 -6.51 -6.01 14.59
CA ALA A 152 -5.48 -5.05 14.94
C ALA A 152 -4.20 -5.26 14.10
N ALA A 153 -3.68 -6.49 14.00
CA ALA A 153 -2.52 -6.81 13.16
C ALA A 153 -2.74 -6.46 11.67
N ARG A 154 -3.92 -6.71 11.12
CA ARG A 154 -4.28 -6.34 9.74
C ARG A 154 -4.33 -4.82 9.53
N VAL A 155 -4.94 -4.07 10.47
CA VAL A 155 -4.98 -2.60 10.43
C VAL A 155 -3.56 -2.02 10.50
N THR A 156 -2.74 -2.54 11.42
CA THR A 156 -1.31 -2.20 11.56
C THR A 156 -0.54 -2.45 10.25
N ILE A 157 -0.81 -3.54 9.53
CA ILE A 157 -0.17 -3.81 8.22
C ILE A 157 -0.55 -2.75 7.17
N GLU A 158 -1.83 -2.34 7.07
CA GLU A 158 -2.22 -1.29 6.12
C GLU A 158 -1.65 0.08 6.52
N ASP A 159 -1.62 0.41 7.82
CA ASP A 159 -1.00 1.65 8.31
C ASP A 159 0.51 1.67 8.00
N GLY A 160 1.21 0.56 8.23
CA GLY A 160 2.63 0.44 7.91
C GLY A 160 2.93 0.53 6.41
N LEU A 161 2.06 -0.04 5.56
CA LEU A 161 2.20 0.11 4.11
C LEU A 161 1.92 1.53 3.63
N CYS A 162 0.95 2.24 4.23
CA CYS A 162 0.75 3.67 3.95
C CYS A 162 2.02 4.48 4.28
N LEU A 163 2.65 4.23 5.43
CA LEU A 163 3.91 4.90 5.81
C LEU A 163 5.05 4.61 4.84
N LEU A 164 5.14 3.39 4.30
CA LEU A 164 6.15 3.07 3.29
C LEU A 164 5.89 3.77 1.94
N LEU A 165 4.63 3.99 1.56
CA LEU A 165 4.29 4.80 0.39
C LEU A 165 4.71 6.27 0.57
N ASP A 166 4.49 6.84 1.76
CA ASP A 166 4.96 8.20 2.08
C ASP A 166 6.51 8.30 2.04
N VAL A 167 7.24 7.26 2.46
CA VAL A 167 8.71 7.16 2.35
C VAL A 167 9.16 7.08 0.89
N ASP A 168 8.54 6.22 0.10
CA ASP A 168 8.76 6.08 -1.35
C ASP A 168 8.54 7.41 -2.09
N ASP A 169 7.50 8.15 -1.72
CA ASP A 169 7.17 9.47 -2.28
C ASP A 169 8.20 10.53 -1.89
N ILE A 170 8.70 10.54 -0.65
CA ILE A 170 9.81 11.40 -0.23
C ILE A 170 11.09 11.05 -1.01
N ASP A 171 11.39 9.76 -1.23
CA ASP A 171 12.58 9.33 -1.97
C ASP A 171 12.51 9.73 -3.45
N ARG A 172 11.33 9.66 -4.09
CA ARG A 172 11.10 10.23 -5.44
C ARG A 172 11.24 11.75 -5.44
N PHE A 173 10.64 12.42 -4.46
CA PHE A 173 10.66 13.87 -4.35
C PHE A 173 12.09 14.41 -4.19
N LEU A 174 12.92 13.75 -3.36
CA LEU A 174 14.34 14.03 -3.17
C LEU A 174 15.21 13.77 -4.42
N GLN A 175 14.83 12.82 -5.28
CA GLN A 175 15.58 12.50 -6.50
C GLN A 175 15.38 13.55 -7.61
N PHE A 176 14.17 14.10 -7.75
CA PHE A 176 13.81 14.94 -8.89
C PHE A 176 13.70 16.44 -8.58
N ASN A 177 13.52 16.84 -7.31
CA ASN A 177 13.36 18.26 -6.94
C ASN A 177 14.62 18.82 -6.28
N GLN A 178 15.03 20.02 -6.71
CA GLN A 178 16.06 20.79 -6.02
C GLN A 178 15.40 21.58 -4.88
N LEU A 179 15.77 21.25 -3.64
CA LEU A 179 15.22 21.86 -2.43
C LEU A 179 16.21 22.85 -1.83
N GLN A 180 15.70 23.99 -1.33
CA GLN A 180 16.52 25.09 -0.79
C GLN A 180 17.42 24.64 0.39
N ASP A 181 16.93 23.70 1.19
CA ASP A 181 17.61 23.07 2.33
C ASP A 181 18.43 21.81 1.93
N GLY A 182 18.72 21.62 0.64
CA GLY A 182 19.40 20.42 0.11
C GLY A 182 18.67 19.09 0.44
N GLY A 183 17.40 19.16 0.83
CA GLY A 183 16.57 18.06 1.27
C GLY A 183 16.78 17.57 2.71
N ALA A 184 17.43 18.34 3.61
CA ALA A 184 17.66 17.88 4.99
C ALA A 184 16.35 17.66 5.77
N GLN A 185 15.40 18.61 5.73
CA GLN A 185 14.06 18.46 6.31
C GLN A 185 13.33 17.20 5.80
N MET A 186 13.43 16.91 4.50
CA MET A 186 12.76 15.74 3.91
C MET A 186 13.43 14.42 4.29
N ARG A 187 14.77 14.39 4.39
CA ARG A 187 15.50 13.23 4.95
C ARG A 187 15.18 13.01 6.43
N GLN A 188 15.00 14.07 7.21
CA GLN A 188 14.54 13.96 8.60
C GLN A 188 13.11 13.41 8.68
N ARG A 189 12.18 13.92 7.86
CA ARG A 189 10.80 13.41 7.77
C ARG A 189 10.78 11.92 7.39
N ARG A 190 11.58 11.51 6.41
CA ARG A 190 11.77 10.09 6.01
C ARG A 190 12.21 9.23 7.19
N GLN A 191 13.18 9.69 7.97
CA GLN A 191 13.70 8.97 9.13
C GLN A 191 12.62 8.79 10.22
N VAL A 192 11.88 9.87 10.54
CA VAL A 192 10.77 9.83 11.51
C VAL A 192 9.66 8.86 11.09
N LEU A 193 9.35 8.75 9.78
CA LEU A 193 8.38 7.77 9.28
C LEU A 193 8.85 6.32 9.45
N LEU A 194 10.14 6.06 9.23
CA LEU A 194 10.73 4.72 9.41
C LEU A 194 10.81 4.33 10.89
N GLU A 195 11.18 5.27 11.77
CA GLU A 195 11.14 5.07 13.23
C GLU A 195 9.71 4.86 13.73
N GLY A 196 8.74 5.64 13.22
CA GLY A 196 7.32 5.47 13.48
C GLY A 196 6.79 4.10 13.05
N LEU A 197 7.27 3.57 11.92
CA LEU A 197 6.97 2.20 11.48
C LEU A 197 7.59 1.15 12.43
N GLY A 198 8.81 1.37 12.91
CA GLY A 198 9.44 0.51 13.92
C GLY A 198 8.63 0.43 15.21
N ALA A 199 8.14 1.58 15.70
CA ALA A 199 7.28 1.66 16.87
C ALA A 199 5.89 1.02 16.63
N LEU A 200 5.31 1.20 15.43
CA LEU A 200 4.04 0.61 15.03
C LEU A 200 4.11 -0.93 14.90
N LEU A 201 5.27 -1.47 14.54
CA LEU A 201 5.57 -2.90 14.55
C LEU A 201 6.01 -3.42 15.94
N GLN A 202 6.04 -2.56 16.96
CA GLN A 202 6.47 -2.85 18.34
C GLN A 202 7.87 -3.49 18.42
N LEU A 203 8.80 -3.00 17.61
CA LEU A 203 10.17 -3.49 17.57
C LEU A 203 11.00 -2.90 18.72
N VAL A 204 10.99 -3.59 19.86
CA VAL A 204 11.81 -3.28 21.02
C VAL A 204 13.29 -3.60 20.74
N ASP A 205 14.21 -2.70 21.09
CA ASP A 205 15.64 -3.05 21.19
C ASP A 205 15.90 -3.77 22.51
N PRO A 206 16.23 -5.08 22.52
CA PRO A 206 16.48 -5.82 23.75
C PRO A 206 17.83 -5.45 24.40
N LEU A 207 18.64 -4.58 23.77
CA LEU A 207 19.80 -3.94 24.40
C LEU A 207 19.50 -2.55 24.99
N GLY A 208 18.26 -2.06 24.84
CA GLY A 208 17.82 -0.80 25.43
C GLY A 208 17.79 -0.85 26.96
N LYS A 209 18.13 0.26 27.63
CA LYS A 209 18.22 0.35 29.10
C LYS A 209 16.84 0.43 29.81
N SER A 210 15.88 -0.42 29.42
CA SER A 210 14.54 -0.51 30.03
C SER A 210 14.51 -1.62 31.08
N GLY A 211 14.50 -1.25 32.37
CA GLY A 211 14.69 -2.19 33.49
C GLY A 211 13.51 -3.11 33.84
N ASN A 212 12.39 -3.07 33.11
CA ASN A 212 11.16 -3.82 33.39
C ASN A 212 10.75 -4.72 32.20
N THR A 213 11.70 -5.46 31.63
CA THR A 213 11.63 -5.88 30.22
C THR A 213 10.87 -7.18 29.93
N ASP A 214 10.91 -8.21 30.80
CA ASP A 214 10.50 -9.57 30.40
C ASP A 214 9.00 -9.73 30.07
N GLU A 215 8.08 -9.29 30.94
CA GLU A 215 6.63 -9.44 30.66
C GLU A 215 6.15 -8.52 29.52
N LEU A 216 6.74 -7.34 29.39
CA LEU A 216 6.34 -6.37 28.36
C LEU A 216 6.87 -6.79 26.99
N ALA A 217 8.13 -7.24 26.91
CA ALA A 217 8.71 -7.81 25.69
C ALA A 217 7.86 -8.99 25.19
N GLN A 218 7.52 -9.96 26.04
CA GLN A 218 6.66 -11.09 25.65
C GLN A 218 5.30 -10.67 25.07
N LYS A 219 4.75 -9.52 25.48
CA LYS A 219 3.48 -9.00 24.95
C LYS A 219 3.67 -8.31 23.59
N ASP A 220 4.71 -7.50 23.45
CA ASP A 220 5.06 -6.82 22.20
C ASP A 220 5.45 -7.84 21.10
N ASP A 221 6.11 -8.93 21.50
CA ASP A 221 6.46 -10.08 20.68
C ASP A 221 5.25 -10.74 20.03
N LEU A 222 4.14 -10.87 20.76
CA LEU A 222 2.89 -11.42 20.22
C LEU A 222 2.30 -10.52 19.13
N VAL A 223 2.50 -9.21 19.19
CA VAL A 223 2.04 -8.28 18.14
C VAL A 223 2.91 -8.44 16.90
N PHE A 224 4.24 -8.47 17.05
CA PHE A 224 5.15 -8.76 15.93
C PHE A 224 4.83 -10.11 15.27
N LEU A 225 4.67 -11.18 16.06
CA LEU A 225 4.32 -12.53 15.58
C LEU A 225 2.98 -12.57 14.83
N ARG A 226 1.95 -11.88 15.31
CA ARG A 226 0.64 -11.76 14.61
C ARG A 226 0.74 -10.98 13.29
N ILE A 227 1.69 -10.06 13.17
CA ILE A 227 1.93 -9.32 11.92
C ILE A 227 2.67 -10.22 10.92
N VAL A 228 3.74 -10.91 11.35
CA VAL A 228 4.55 -11.74 10.44
C VAL A 228 3.96 -13.14 10.16
N SER A 229 2.92 -13.55 10.88
CA SER A 229 2.10 -14.70 10.50
C SER A 229 1.31 -14.44 9.21
N LEU A 230 1.01 -13.18 8.91
CA LEU A 230 0.26 -12.79 7.71
C LEU A 230 1.21 -12.58 6.51
N PRO A 231 0.93 -13.16 5.33
CA PRO A 231 1.78 -13.01 4.14
C PRO A 231 2.00 -11.53 3.73
N LYS A 232 1.02 -10.66 3.96
CA LYS A 232 1.13 -9.21 3.70
C LYS A 232 2.05 -8.51 4.72
N GLY A 233 2.12 -8.99 5.97
CA GLY A 233 3.08 -8.51 6.97
C GLY A 233 4.51 -8.93 6.65
N ARG A 234 4.73 -10.15 6.14
CA ARG A 234 6.05 -10.57 5.59
C ARG A 234 6.49 -9.68 4.42
N LYS A 235 5.56 -9.31 3.51
CA LYS A 235 5.82 -8.34 2.42
C LYS A 235 6.15 -6.94 2.96
N LEU A 236 5.43 -6.44 3.96
CA LEU A 236 5.71 -5.18 4.65
C LEU A 236 7.12 -5.18 5.25
N LEU A 237 7.50 -6.24 5.98
CA LEU A 237 8.80 -6.38 6.63
C LEU A 237 9.96 -6.42 5.59
N ALA A 238 9.78 -7.15 4.50
CA ALA A 238 10.75 -7.19 3.39
C ALA A 238 10.92 -5.81 2.72
N ARG A 239 9.83 -5.04 2.56
CA ARG A 239 9.91 -3.66 2.02
C ARG A 239 10.54 -2.69 3.02
N PHE A 240 10.23 -2.80 4.31
CA PHE A 240 10.81 -1.96 5.35
C PHE A 240 12.34 -2.12 5.38
N LEU A 241 12.83 -3.36 5.43
CA LEU A 241 14.27 -3.67 5.36
C LEU A 241 14.96 -3.12 4.11
N GLN A 242 14.29 -3.08 2.95
CA GLN A 242 14.84 -2.50 1.72
C GLN A 242 14.98 -0.97 1.75
N LEU A 243 14.17 -0.28 2.57
CA LEU A 243 14.14 1.19 2.67
C LEU A 243 15.00 1.75 3.82
N LEU A 244 15.46 0.89 4.73
CA LEU A 244 16.33 1.26 5.84
C LEU A 244 17.77 1.56 5.37
N PRO A 245 18.46 2.54 5.99
CA PRO A 245 19.86 2.80 5.69
C PRO A 245 20.74 1.61 6.10
N PRO A 246 21.69 1.17 5.26
CA PRO A 246 22.58 0.05 5.57
C PRO A 246 23.45 0.39 6.79
N GLY A 247 23.59 -0.57 7.70
CA GLY A 247 24.31 -0.38 8.98
C GLY A 247 23.57 0.47 10.02
N GLY A 248 22.34 0.93 9.74
CA GLY A 248 21.55 1.72 10.69
C GLY A 248 21.06 0.91 11.90
N GLU A 249 20.91 1.57 13.05
CA GLU A 249 20.42 0.97 14.29
C GLU A 249 19.03 0.33 14.14
N LEU A 250 18.11 1.00 13.43
CA LEU A 250 16.78 0.46 13.16
C LEU A 250 16.84 -0.83 12.33
N MET A 251 17.79 -0.97 11.40
CA MET A 251 18.01 -2.21 10.65
C MET A 251 18.55 -3.33 11.55
N ARG A 252 19.45 -3.02 12.50
CA ARG A 252 19.87 -3.95 13.55
C ARG A 252 18.67 -4.45 14.35
N ILE A 253 17.84 -3.55 14.89
CA ILE A 253 16.68 -3.89 15.72
C ILE A 253 15.71 -4.81 14.96
N VAL A 254 15.34 -4.45 13.72
CA VAL A 254 14.45 -5.28 12.87
C VAL A 254 15.03 -6.68 12.64
N CYS A 255 16.33 -6.77 12.33
CA CYS A 255 16.98 -8.07 12.16
C CYS A 255 17.05 -8.86 13.47
N MET A 256 17.26 -8.24 14.63
CA MET A 256 17.24 -8.94 15.91
C MET A 256 15.87 -9.56 16.21
N SER A 257 14.78 -8.85 15.92
CA SER A 257 13.41 -9.37 16.03
C SER A 257 13.18 -10.56 15.08
N ILE A 258 13.70 -10.49 13.86
CA ILE A 258 13.65 -11.61 12.89
C ILE A 258 14.48 -12.81 13.38
N PHE A 259 15.69 -12.56 13.90
CA PHE A 259 16.61 -13.61 14.35
C PHE A 259 16.05 -14.39 15.54
N ARG A 260 15.33 -13.72 16.44
CA ARG A 260 14.62 -14.35 17.56
C ARG A 260 13.47 -15.27 17.12
N TYR A 261 12.89 -15.06 15.93
CA TYR A 261 11.76 -15.84 15.40
C TYR A 261 12.05 -16.51 14.05
N LEU A 262 13.30 -16.92 13.80
CA LEU A 262 13.68 -17.60 12.57
C LEU A 262 12.89 -18.89 12.35
N ARG A 263 12.58 -19.64 13.42
CA ARG A 263 11.83 -20.90 13.33
C ARG A 263 10.38 -20.64 12.94
N PHE A 264 9.71 -19.66 13.56
CA PHE A 264 8.38 -19.22 13.14
C PHE A 264 8.33 -18.71 11.69
N LEU A 265 9.32 -17.92 11.27
CA LEU A 265 9.34 -17.29 9.94
C LEU A 265 9.69 -18.26 8.81
N PHE A 266 10.71 -19.10 9.01
CA PHE A 266 11.37 -19.89 7.96
C PHE A 266 11.41 -21.40 8.24
N GLY A 267 10.96 -21.86 9.41
CA GLY A 267 10.97 -23.29 9.79
C GLY A 267 9.66 -24.04 9.52
N GLY A 268 8.60 -23.34 9.10
CA GLY A 268 7.34 -23.96 8.68
C GLY A 268 7.38 -24.42 7.22
N LEU A 269 6.72 -25.53 6.91
CA LEU A 269 6.52 -25.96 5.52
C LEU A 269 5.44 -25.06 4.88
N PRO A 270 5.67 -24.43 3.72
CA PRO A 270 4.69 -23.55 3.09
C PRO A 270 3.46 -24.35 2.64
N SER A 271 2.26 -23.83 2.93
CA SER A 271 1.00 -24.50 2.55
C SER A 271 0.56 -24.15 1.12
N ASP A 272 1.05 -23.02 0.59
CA ASP A 272 0.72 -22.47 -0.72
C ASP A 272 2.00 -21.96 -1.41
N PRO A 273 2.19 -22.18 -2.74
CA PRO A 273 3.34 -21.64 -3.49
C PRO A 273 3.50 -20.11 -3.40
N GLY A 274 2.43 -19.35 -3.20
CA GLY A 274 2.50 -17.90 -3.00
C GLY A 274 3.12 -17.51 -1.65
N GLU A 275 2.90 -18.31 -0.60
CA GLU A 275 3.54 -18.10 0.71
C GLU A 275 5.03 -18.46 0.70
N ASP A 276 5.43 -19.46 -0.08
CA ASP A 276 6.82 -19.85 -0.29
C ASP A 276 7.61 -18.71 -0.97
N GLU A 277 7.12 -18.17 -2.09
CA GLU A 277 7.78 -17.05 -2.79
C GLU A 277 8.00 -15.83 -1.87
N ILE A 278 7.00 -15.51 -1.04
CA ILE A 278 7.08 -14.41 -0.06
C ILE A 278 8.16 -14.68 0.98
N THR A 279 8.24 -15.91 1.47
CA THR A 279 9.19 -16.34 2.50
C THR A 279 10.61 -16.39 1.95
N ILE A 280 10.81 -16.91 0.74
CA ILE A 280 12.08 -16.86 -0.02
C ILE A 280 12.51 -15.41 -0.26
N ASN A 281 11.59 -14.53 -0.63
CA ASN A 281 11.92 -13.12 -0.85
C ASN A 281 12.33 -12.41 0.46
N LEU A 282 11.65 -12.67 1.57
CA LEU A 282 12.04 -12.15 2.88
C LEU A 282 13.43 -12.67 3.28
N ALA A 283 13.70 -13.97 3.11
CA ALA A 283 15.01 -14.56 3.39
C ALA A 283 16.14 -13.91 2.55
N ARG A 284 15.88 -13.65 1.25
CA ARG A 284 16.80 -12.95 0.36
C ARG A 284 17.10 -11.51 0.82
N VAL A 285 16.07 -10.78 1.28
CA VAL A 285 16.24 -9.42 1.81
C VAL A 285 17.03 -9.43 3.12
N VAL A 286 16.65 -10.29 4.07
CA VAL A 286 17.36 -10.42 5.36
C VAL A 286 18.83 -10.79 5.14
N SER A 287 19.12 -11.73 4.23
CA SER A 287 20.49 -12.06 3.83
C SER A 287 21.24 -10.84 3.29
N SER A 288 20.65 -10.06 2.37
CA SER A 288 21.26 -8.82 1.84
C SER A 288 21.52 -7.77 2.94
N CYS A 289 20.64 -7.65 3.93
CA CYS A 289 20.84 -6.77 5.09
C CYS A 289 22.01 -7.25 5.97
N VAL A 290 22.06 -8.55 6.28
CA VAL A 290 23.14 -9.17 7.09
C VAL A 290 24.51 -9.00 6.43
N HIS A 291 24.63 -9.15 5.11
CA HIS A 291 25.88 -8.89 4.37
C HIS A 291 26.36 -7.42 4.44
N ARG A 292 25.52 -6.50 4.91
CA ARG A 292 25.80 -5.06 5.07
C ARG A 292 25.92 -4.63 6.53
N MET A 293 25.88 -5.57 7.48
CA MET A 293 26.08 -5.29 8.90
C MET A 293 27.56 -5.35 9.30
N ASP A 294 27.91 -4.65 10.36
CA ASP A 294 29.20 -4.83 11.03
C ASP A 294 29.18 -6.10 11.90
N LEU A 295 30.37 -6.60 12.26
CA LEU A 295 30.49 -7.81 13.08
C LEU A 295 29.83 -7.65 14.46
N ARG A 296 29.73 -6.43 14.99
CA ARG A 296 29.09 -6.15 16.28
C ARG A 296 27.57 -6.28 16.18
N ALA A 297 26.91 -5.67 15.20
CA ALA A 297 25.48 -5.85 14.99
C ALA A 297 25.14 -7.31 14.65
N LEU A 298 25.97 -7.99 13.83
CA LEU A 298 25.77 -9.40 13.52
C LEU A 298 25.87 -10.30 14.76
N GLY A 299 26.89 -10.12 15.60
CA GLY A 299 27.03 -10.87 16.85
C GLY A 299 25.83 -10.67 17.79
N VAL A 300 25.29 -9.46 17.84
CA VAL A 300 24.09 -9.11 18.59
C VAL A 300 22.82 -9.76 18.01
N CYS A 301 22.66 -9.79 16.68
CA CYS A 301 21.57 -10.51 16.02
C CYS A 301 21.66 -12.03 16.27
N LEU A 302 22.86 -12.62 16.24
CA LEU A 302 23.05 -14.04 16.55
C LEU A 302 22.74 -14.35 18.02
N ALA A 303 23.06 -13.44 18.95
CA ALA A 303 22.69 -13.58 20.36
C ALA A 303 21.15 -13.57 20.56
N SER A 304 20.38 -12.78 19.80
CA SER A 304 18.91 -12.74 19.95
C SER A 304 18.21 -14.03 19.54
N VAL A 305 18.87 -14.92 18.77
CA VAL A 305 18.38 -16.29 18.49
C VAL A 305 18.27 -17.10 19.79
N VAL A 306 19.25 -16.94 20.70
CA VAL A 306 19.30 -17.65 21.99
C VAL A 306 18.24 -17.12 22.97
N CYS A 307 17.80 -15.87 22.78
CA CYS A 307 16.71 -15.24 23.54
C CYS A 307 15.31 -15.62 23.02
N SER A 308 15.19 -16.61 22.12
CA SER A 308 13.88 -17.10 21.69
C SER A 308 13.25 -17.99 22.77
N SER A 309 11.97 -17.74 23.07
CA SER A 309 11.14 -18.61 23.92
C SER A 309 10.56 -19.81 23.17
N GLU A 310 10.84 -19.96 21.86
CA GLU A 310 10.44 -21.12 21.08
C GLU A 310 11.11 -22.38 21.63
N GLN A 311 10.32 -23.25 22.27
CA GLN A 311 10.81 -24.58 22.67
C GLN A 311 11.33 -25.33 21.43
N PRO A 312 12.46 -26.06 21.54
CA PRO A 312 12.88 -26.96 20.48
C PRO A 312 11.74 -27.95 20.23
N ALA A 313 11.31 -28.09 18.97
CA ALA A 313 10.22 -29.02 18.66
C ALA A 313 10.59 -30.41 19.19
N SER A 314 9.71 -30.96 20.02
CA SER A 314 9.75 -32.36 20.42
C SER A 314 9.76 -33.20 19.14
N SER A 315 10.90 -33.83 18.84
CA SER A 315 11.10 -34.57 17.60
C SER A 315 10.00 -35.61 17.41
N PRO A 316 9.27 -35.62 16.29
CA PRO A 316 8.53 -36.80 15.88
C PRO A 316 9.54 -37.82 15.38
N TRP A 317 9.91 -38.75 16.27
CA TRP A 317 10.40 -40.07 15.88
C TRP A 317 9.20 -40.97 15.59
#